data_AF-L1P940-F1
#
_entry.id   AF-L1P940-F1
#
_cell.length_a   1.000
_cell.length_b   1.000
_cell.length_c   1.000
_cell.angle_alpha   90.00
_cell.angle_beta   90.00
_cell.angle_gamma   90.00
#
_symmetry.space_group_name_H-M   'P 1'
#
loop_
_entity.id
_entity.type
_entity.pdbx_description
1 polymer ?
#
loop_
_entity_poly.entity_id
_entity_poly.type
_entity_poly.pdbx_seq_one_letter_code
_entity_poly.pdbx_strand_id
1 'polypeptide(L)'
;MNKIIIFTNESELFSLAPDTPLFWEGKEKILGLRGNVLSDYTEEDSIFIVDDTITPTDFRNFYGKLFPNNKIFILYHQKGGAFDKKSVFEDIEENKIKKGSHVGNAEYQVFLHKVIDILVRENVLKDEWNPIEYSYTQLQVQEIISAIFKDEADAKLNEAISYLYAKFKQIYETEKSEKEKKDAFKALAEERDELLNELINNQK
;
A
#
# COMPACT_ATOMS: atom_id res chain seq x y z
N MET A 1 -2.24 -0.12 16.43
CA MET A 1 -1.32 0.47 15.44
C MET A 1 -1.61 -0.11 14.06
N ASN A 2 -1.11 0.48 12.98
CA ASN A 2 -1.22 -0.14 11.65
C ASN A 2 -0.06 -1.10 11.44
N LYS A 3 -0.34 -2.26 10.87
CA LYS A 3 0.65 -3.26 10.50
C LYS A 3 0.34 -3.76 9.09
N ILE A 4 1.37 -4.01 8.30
CA ILE A 4 1.23 -4.65 7.00
C ILE A 4 2.03 -5.95 6.97
N ILE A 5 1.42 -6.99 6.40
CA ILE A 5 2.02 -8.29 6.17
C ILE A 5 2.15 -8.47 4.67
N ILE A 6 3.36 -8.71 4.18
CA ILE A 6 3.69 -8.91 2.78
C ILE A 6 4.09 -10.38 2.61
N PHE A 7 3.30 -11.14 1.87
CA PHE A 7 3.64 -12.52 1.53
C PHE A 7 4.61 -12.55 0.35
N THR A 8 5.83 -13.00 0.57
CA THR A 8 6.87 -13.08 -0.46
C THR A 8 8.05 -13.89 0.07
N ASN A 9 8.90 -14.37 -0.83
CA ASN A 9 10.18 -14.95 -0.48
C ASN A 9 11.33 -14.00 -0.85
N GLU A 10 12.53 -14.27 -0.31
CA GLU A 10 13.75 -13.49 -0.51
C GLU A 10 14.11 -13.36 -1.99
N SER A 11 14.00 -14.45 -2.76
CA SER A 11 14.34 -14.46 -4.19
C SER A 11 13.48 -13.51 -5.01
N GLU A 12 12.19 -13.41 -4.70
CA GLU A 12 11.29 -12.49 -5.39
C GLU A 12 11.57 -11.04 -5.02
N LEU A 13 11.82 -10.76 -3.73
CA LEU A 13 12.18 -9.42 -3.27
C LEU A 13 13.45 -8.91 -3.96
N PHE A 14 14.47 -9.76 -4.07
CA PHE A 14 15.70 -9.43 -4.81
C PHE A 14 15.43 -9.16 -6.29
N SER A 15 14.60 -9.97 -6.94
CA SER A 15 14.29 -9.82 -8.37
C SER A 15 13.63 -8.49 -8.73
N LEU A 16 12.94 -7.86 -7.78
CA LEU A 16 12.18 -6.63 -7.98
C LEU A 16 13.02 -5.36 -7.83
N ALA A 17 14.20 -5.43 -7.20
CA ALA A 17 15.10 -4.30 -7.01
C ALA A 17 16.59 -4.73 -7.06
N PRO A 18 17.05 -5.34 -8.17
CA PRO A 18 18.36 -6.02 -8.24
C PRO A 18 19.55 -5.06 -8.11
N ASP A 19 19.38 -3.80 -8.52
CA ASP A 19 20.43 -2.78 -8.52
C ASP A 19 20.38 -1.86 -7.29
N THR A 20 19.44 -2.08 -6.37
CA THR A 20 19.34 -1.29 -5.14
C THR A 20 20.06 -2.03 -4.02
N PRO A 21 20.89 -1.36 -3.19
CA PRO A 21 21.58 -1.99 -2.07
C PRO A 21 20.60 -2.25 -0.91
N LEU A 22 19.55 -3.02 -1.18
CA LEU A 22 18.61 -3.53 -0.20
C LEU A 22 19.16 -4.85 0.34
N PHE A 23 19.19 -4.96 1.66
CA PHE A 23 19.56 -6.19 2.32
C PHE A 23 18.29 -7.01 2.57
N TRP A 24 18.48 -8.32 2.61
CA TRP A 24 17.44 -9.24 3.01
C TRP A 24 18.17 -10.32 3.79
N GLU A 25 18.12 -10.22 5.11
CA GLU A 25 18.76 -11.21 5.98
C GLU A 25 17.72 -11.59 7.02
N GLY A 26 17.31 -12.85 7.07
CA GLY A 26 16.32 -13.29 8.04
C GLY A 26 16.42 -14.77 8.33
N LYS A 27 15.84 -15.18 9.46
CA LYS A 27 15.69 -16.58 9.85
C LYS A 27 14.20 -16.89 10.01
N GLU A 28 13.79 -18.09 9.61
CA GLU A 28 12.40 -18.59 9.72
C GLU A 28 11.41 -17.99 8.69
N LYS A 29 10.10 -18.21 8.89
CA LYS A 29 9.02 -17.92 7.92
C LYS A 29 8.31 -16.58 8.13
N ILE A 30 8.60 -15.87 9.22
CA ILE A 30 7.97 -14.59 9.57
C ILE A 30 9.05 -13.65 10.08
N LEU A 31 9.16 -12.49 9.44
CA LEU A 31 10.23 -11.53 9.69
C LEU A 31 9.68 -10.11 9.77
N GLY A 32 10.24 -9.30 10.67
CA GLY A 32 9.99 -7.86 10.73
C GLY A 32 10.95 -7.11 9.81
N LEU A 33 10.45 -6.17 8.99
CA LEU A 33 11.29 -5.32 8.15
C LEU A 33 11.68 -4.03 8.91
N ARG A 34 12.98 -3.88 9.16
CA ARG A 34 13.64 -2.69 9.73
C ARG A 34 14.53 -2.08 8.67
N GLY A 35 14.03 -1.06 7.99
CA GLY A 35 14.70 -0.45 6.88
C GLY A 35 14.77 -1.41 5.70
N ASN A 36 15.98 -1.68 5.23
CA ASN A 36 16.23 -2.75 4.26
C ASN A 36 16.79 -3.99 4.95
N VAL A 37 16.44 -4.29 6.20
CA VAL A 37 16.92 -5.49 6.91
C VAL A 37 15.74 -6.25 7.47
N LEU A 38 15.74 -7.57 7.32
CA LEU A 38 14.76 -8.44 7.96
C LEU A 38 15.30 -8.84 9.34
N SER A 39 14.44 -9.01 10.32
CA SER A 39 14.86 -9.35 11.69
C SER A 39 13.88 -10.29 12.36
N ASP A 40 14.41 -11.08 13.30
CA ASP A 40 13.61 -11.95 14.15
C ASP A 40 12.62 -11.09 14.95
N TYR A 41 11.35 -11.48 14.90
CA TYR A 41 10.22 -10.69 15.36
C TYR A 41 10.34 -10.36 16.87
N THR A 42 10.57 -9.09 17.21
CA THR A 42 10.64 -8.63 18.62
C THR A 42 9.79 -7.36 18.81
N GLU A 43 8.52 -7.61 19.09
CA GLU A 43 7.49 -6.71 19.67
C GLU A 43 7.09 -5.40 18.96
N GLU A 44 7.94 -4.75 18.14
CA GLU A 44 7.67 -3.41 17.61
C GLU A 44 7.43 -3.32 16.08
N ASP A 45 7.62 -4.42 15.35
CA ASP A 45 7.66 -4.34 13.88
C ASP A 45 6.30 -3.98 13.26
N SER A 46 6.31 -3.13 12.23
CA SER A 46 5.09 -2.60 11.60
C SER A 46 4.93 -3.00 10.12
N ILE A 47 6.00 -3.56 9.53
CA ILE A 47 6.01 -4.19 8.23
C ILE A 47 6.56 -5.60 8.45
N PHE A 48 5.82 -6.62 8.04
CA PHE A 48 6.21 -8.01 8.17
C PHE A 48 6.34 -8.63 6.79
N ILE A 49 7.41 -9.38 6.59
CA ILE A 49 7.59 -10.26 5.44
C ILE A 49 7.28 -11.68 5.90
N VAL A 50 6.36 -12.35 5.21
CA VAL A 50 5.95 -13.72 5.52
C VAL A 50 6.20 -14.59 4.30
N ASP A 51 6.88 -15.71 4.52
CA ASP A 51 7.16 -16.67 3.46
C ASP A 51 5.85 -17.29 2.95
N ASP A 52 5.72 -17.44 1.63
CA ASP A 52 4.51 -17.96 0.98
C ASP A 52 4.30 -19.47 1.20
N THR A 53 5.22 -20.16 1.87
CA THR A 53 5.09 -21.55 2.33
C THR A 53 4.70 -21.69 3.81
N ILE A 54 4.33 -20.60 4.48
CA ILE A 54 3.84 -20.65 5.87
C ILE A 54 2.60 -21.55 5.99
N THR A 55 2.53 -22.35 7.05
CA THR A 55 1.34 -23.17 7.29
C THR A 55 0.20 -22.29 7.81
N PRO A 56 -1.08 -22.64 7.55
CA PRO A 56 -2.21 -21.90 8.12
C PRO A 56 -2.12 -21.79 9.64
N THR A 57 -1.70 -22.85 10.32
CA THR A 57 -1.58 -22.87 11.80
C THR A 57 -0.52 -21.87 12.28
N ASP A 58 0.67 -21.86 11.66
CA ASP A 58 1.74 -20.94 12.05
C ASP A 58 1.35 -19.49 11.79
N PHE A 59 0.70 -19.23 10.64
CA PHE A 59 0.21 -17.88 10.33
C PHE A 59 -0.86 -17.42 11.31
N ARG A 60 -1.83 -18.28 11.67
CA ARG A 60 -2.87 -17.93 12.65
C ARG A 60 -2.28 -17.64 14.03
N ASN A 61 -1.31 -18.43 14.48
CA ASN A 61 -0.60 -18.19 15.73
C ASN A 61 0.10 -16.83 15.73
N PHE A 62 0.73 -16.46 14.60
CA PHE A 62 1.35 -15.16 14.43
C PHE A 62 0.34 -14.01 14.38
N TYR A 63 -0.68 -14.12 13.52
CA TYR A 63 -1.74 -13.12 13.38
C TYR A 63 -2.46 -12.86 14.71
N GLY A 64 -2.72 -13.93 15.48
CA GLY A 64 -3.33 -13.85 16.81
C GLY A 64 -2.51 -13.09 17.85
N LYS A 65 -1.18 -13.03 17.72
CA LYS A 65 -0.33 -12.18 18.58
C LYS A 65 -0.46 -10.69 18.25
N LEU A 66 -0.85 -10.36 17.01
CA LEU A 66 -1.01 -8.97 16.55
C LEU A 66 -2.43 -8.45 16.82
N PHE A 67 -3.43 -9.30 16.74
CA PHE A 67 -4.83 -8.97 17.02
C PHE A 67 -5.15 -9.02 18.54
N PRO A 68 -6.13 -8.26 19.07
CA PRO A 68 -7.00 -7.25 18.44
C PRO A 68 -6.40 -5.84 18.42
N ASN A 69 -5.21 -5.65 18.99
CA ASN A 69 -4.66 -4.33 19.28
C ASN A 69 -4.17 -3.57 18.02
N ASN A 70 -4.19 -4.23 16.85
CA ASN A 70 -3.64 -3.71 15.61
C ASN A 70 -4.63 -3.83 14.43
N LYS A 71 -4.58 -2.84 13.55
CA LYS A 71 -5.19 -2.89 12.22
C LYS A 71 -4.17 -3.53 11.28
N ILE A 72 -4.51 -4.69 10.73
CA ILE A 72 -3.59 -5.51 9.95
C ILE A 72 -4.04 -5.52 8.49
N PHE A 73 -3.11 -5.21 7.59
CA PHE A 73 -3.28 -5.24 6.14
C PHE A 73 -2.41 -6.34 5.55
N ILE A 74 -2.85 -7.01 4.49
CA ILE A 74 -2.17 -8.15 3.90
C ILE A 74 -2.01 -7.95 2.40
N LEU A 75 -0.79 -7.85 1.91
CA LEU A 75 -0.46 -7.97 0.48
C LEU A 75 0.04 -9.38 0.21
N TYR A 76 -0.58 -10.09 -0.74
CA TYR A 76 -0.14 -11.43 -1.11
C TYR A 76 -0.19 -11.63 -2.63
N HIS A 77 0.71 -12.43 -3.18
CA HIS A 77 0.63 -12.88 -4.57
C HIS A 77 0.26 -14.36 -4.58
N GLN A 78 -0.48 -14.79 -5.60
CA GLN A 78 -0.79 -16.21 -5.76
C GLN A 78 0.29 -16.84 -6.62
N LYS A 79 1.30 -17.43 -5.98
CA LYS A 79 2.21 -18.33 -6.69
C LYS A 79 1.43 -19.57 -7.09
N GLY A 80 1.65 -20.08 -8.30
CA GLY A 80 1.15 -21.42 -8.66
C GLY A 80 1.71 -22.44 -7.67
N GLY A 81 0.85 -23.25 -7.02
CA GLY A 81 1.26 -24.18 -5.96
C GLY A 81 0.38 -24.13 -4.71
N ALA A 82 0.88 -24.73 -3.62
CA ALA A 82 0.16 -25.13 -2.40
C ALA A 82 -0.27 -24.01 -1.42
N PHE A 83 -0.29 -22.72 -1.85
CA PHE A 83 -0.72 -21.64 -0.96
C PHE A 83 -2.24 -21.70 -0.73
N ASP A 84 -2.64 -22.16 0.46
CA ASP A 84 -4.03 -22.29 0.86
C ASP A 84 -4.59 -20.95 1.37
N LYS A 85 -4.90 -20.04 0.43
CA LYS A 85 -5.50 -18.74 0.72
C LYS A 85 -6.70 -18.85 1.66
N LYS A 86 -7.57 -19.84 1.43
CA LYS A 86 -8.83 -19.97 2.15
C LYS A 86 -8.56 -20.25 3.62
N SER A 87 -7.67 -21.18 3.93
CA SER A 87 -7.34 -21.52 5.31
C SER A 87 -6.46 -20.48 6.00
N VAL A 88 -5.54 -19.84 5.25
CA VAL A 88 -4.62 -18.82 5.81
C VAL A 88 -5.38 -17.53 6.17
N PHE A 89 -6.32 -17.08 5.33
CA PHE A 89 -7.04 -15.82 5.51
C PHE A 89 -8.48 -15.96 6.00
N GLU A 90 -8.85 -17.14 6.51
CA GLU A 90 -10.15 -17.35 7.14
C GLU A 90 -10.41 -16.26 8.21
N ASP A 91 -11.64 -15.76 8.35
CA ASP A 91 -12.03 -14.70 9.30
C ASP A 91 -11.31 -13.34 9.18
N ILE A 92 -10.53 -13.09 8.13
CA ILE A 92 -9.93 -11.78 7.86
C ILE A 92 -10.82 -11.03 6.87
N GLU A 93 -11.19 -9.79 7.20
CA GLU A 93 -12.00 -8.95 6.33
C GLU A 93 -11.34 -8.75 4.95
N GLU A 94 -12.09 -8.97 3.87
CA GLU A 94 -11.55 -8.94 2.51
C GLU A 94 -10.94 -7.59 2.12
N ASN A 95 -11.49 -6.47 2.62
CA ASN A 95 -10.97 -5.12 2.36
C ASN A 95 -9.56 -4.88 2.97
N LYS A 96 -9.09 -5.74 3.85
CA LYS A 96 -7.73 -5.70 4.42
C LYS A 96 -6.75 -6.60 3.66
N ILE A 97 -7.22 -7.33 2.66
CA ILE A 97 -6.43 -8.28 1.89
C ILE A 97 -6.36 -7.82 0.44
N LYS A 98 -5.16 -7.55 -0.07
CA LYS A 98 -4.92 -7.23 -1.47
C LYS A 98 -4.12 -8.34 -2.14
N LYS A 99 -4.64 -8.83 -3.26
CA LYS A 99 -3.90 -9.71 -4.16
C LYS A 99 -2.98 -8.84 -5.03
N GLY A 100 -1.68 -8.99 -4.90
CA GLY A 100 -0.67 -8.27 -5.67
C GLY A 100 -0.16 -9.04 -6.88
N SER A 101 0.44 -8.30 -7.82
CA SER A 101 1.19 -8.81 -8.97
C SER A 101 2.68 -8.38 -8.91
N HIS A 102 3.53 -9.17 -9.56
CA HIS A 102 4.97 -8.88 -9.75
C HIS A 102 5.28 -8.27 -11.13
N VAL A 103 4.29 -8.22 -12.03
CA VAL A 103 4.46 -7.79 -13.42
C VAL A 103 4.01 -6.34 -13.61
N GLY A 104 4.89 -5.49 -14.17
CA GLY A 104 4.65 -4.05 -14.34
C GLY A 104 4.70 -3.28 -13.02
N ASN A 105 4.25 -2.01 -13.00
CA ASN A 105 4.11 -1.14 -11.80
C ASN A 105 3.03 -1.65 -10.80
N ALA A 106 3.07 -2.92 -10.47
CA ALA A 106 2.11 -3.61 -9.63
C ALA A 106 2.42 -3.45 -8.13
N GLU A 107 1.55 -3.97 -7.27
CA GLU A 107 1.51 -3.70 -5.83
C GLU A 107 2.84 -3.98 -5.12
N TYR A 108 3.59 -5.01 -5.53
CA TYR A 108 4.89 -5.33 -4.95
C TYR A 108 5.97 -4.33 -5.34
N GLN A 109 5.93 -3.82 -6.58
CA GLN A 109 6.82 -2.72 -6.99
C GLN A 109 6.43 -1.42 -6.28
N VAL A 110 5.13 -1.15 -6.09
CA VAL A 110 4.66 0.01 -5.31
C VAL A 110 5.15 -0.08 -3.86
N PHE A 111 5.03 -1.25 -3.23
CA PHE A 111 5.58 -1.52 -1.91
C PHE A 111 7.09 -1.20 -1.86
N LEU A 112 7.88 -1.79 -2.76
CA LEU A 112 9.33 -1.64 -2.78
C LEU A 112 9.76 -0.20 -3.07
N HIS A 113 9.17 0.45 -4.06
CA HIS A 113 9.45 1.85 -4.36
C HIS A 113 9.16 2.73 -3.15
N LYS A 114 8.07 2.48 -2.40
CA LYS A 114 7.77 3.26 -1.20
C LYS A 114 8.77 3.03 -0.08
N VAL A 115 9.21 1.78 0.11
CA VAL A 115 10.30 1.46 1.05
C VAL A 115 11.57 2.23 0.65
N ILE A 116 11.98 2.17 -0.61
CA ILE A 116 13.17 2.87 -1.12
C ILE A 116 13.03 4.38 -0.96
N ASP A 117 11.89 4.95 -1.38
CA ASP A 117 11.59 6.39 -1.26
C ASP A 117 11.76 6.86 0.18
N ILE A 118 11.24 6.11 1.15
CA ILE A 118 11.40 6.41 2.58
C ILE A 118 12.87 6.37 2.97
N LEU A 119 13.59 5.30 2.63
CA LEU A 119 15.00 5.17 3.03
C LEU A 119 15.90 6.25 2.42
N VAL A 120 15.61 6.68 1.19
CA VAL A 120 16.28 7.83 0.55
C VAL A 120 15.89 9.14 1.24
N ARG A 121 14.59 9.37 1.48
CA ARG A 121 14.06 10.58 2.12
C ARG A 121 14.64 10.80 3.51
N GLU A 122 14.82 9.72 4.27
CA GLU A 122 15.39 9.75 5.62
C GLU A 122 16.93 9.75 5.60
N ASN A 123 17.54 9.78 4.40
CA ASN A 123 18.98 9.77 4.17
C ASN A 123 19.70 8.60 4.86
N VAL A 124 19.04 7.43 4.86
CA VAL A 124 19.58 6.18 5.43
C VAL A 124 20.02 5.21 4.36
N LEU A 125 19.42 5.25 3.16
CA LEU A 125 19.88 4.47 2.01
C LEU A 125 21.21 5.02 1.50
N LYS A 126 22.24 4.17 1.45
CA LYS A 126 23.58 4.52 0.96
C LYS A 126 23.87 3.76 -0.32
N ASP A 127 24.78 4.29 -1.13
CA ASP A 127 25.28 3.62 -2.33
C ASP A 127 26.12 2.37 -2.00
N GLU A 128 26.60 2.26 -0.76
CA GLU A 128 27.32 1.09 -0.28
C GLU A 128 26.36 -0.04 0.10
N TRP A 129 26.74 -1.27 -0.27
CA TRP A 129 26.10 -2.51 0.17
C TRP A 129 26.38 -2.75 1.66
N ASN A 130 25.69 -2.02 2.54
CA ASN A 130 25.66 -2.28 3.99
C ASN A 130 24.22 -2.38 4.53
N PRO A 131 23.93 -3.32 5.45
CA PRO A 131 22.63 -3.41 6.12
C PRO A 131 22.27 -2.13 6.87
N ILE A 132 21.00 -1.69 6.78
CA ILE A 132 20.49 -0.51 7.46
C ILE A 132 19.39 -0.93 8.43
N GLU A 133 19.70 -0.88 9.72
CA GLU A 133 18.69 -1.08 10.77
C GLU A 133 17.94 0.24 11.01
N TYR A 134 16.82 0.42 10.32
CA TYR A 134 15.95 1.60 10.43
C TYR A 134 14.56 1.23 10.91
N SER A 135 14.08 1.84 11.98
CA SER A 135 12.72 1.59 12.47
C SER A 135 11.70 2.51 11.79
N TYR A 136 10.75 1.92 11.08
CA TYR A 136 9.69 2.67 10.43
C TYR A 136 8.72 3.28 11.44
N THR A 137 8.41 4.56 11.27
CA THR A 137 7.36 5.23 12.03
C THR A 137 5.97 4.78 11.60
N GLN A 138 4.96 4.95 12.46
CA GLN A 138 3.57 4.64 12.11
C GLN A 138 3.05 5.45 10.90
N LEU A 139 3.55 6.68 10.69
CA LEU A 139 3.20 7.48 9.52
C LEU A 139 3.76 6.87 8.24
N GLN A 140 5.02 6.45 8.24
CA GLN A 140 5.64 5.77 7.09
C GLN A 140 4.97 4.43 6.77
N VAL A 141 4.57 3.67 7.78
CA VAL A 141 3.81 2.42 7.60
C VAL A 141 2.46 2.70 6.96
N GLN A 142 1.77 3.76 7.42
CA GLN A 142 0.52 4.21 6.81
C GLN A 142 0.74 4.69 5.37
N GLU A 143 1.83 5.39 5.05
CA GLU A 143 2.19 5.79 3.68
C GLU A 143 2.33 4.57 2.76
N ILE A 144 3.00 3.52 3.22
CA ILE A 144 3.18 2.25 2.47
C ILE A 144 1.83 1.56 2.27
N ILE A 145 1.04 1.40 3.33
CA ILE A 145 -0.30 0.80 3.25
C ILE A 145 -1.17 1.59 2.27
N SER A 146 -1.24 2.91 2.40
CA SER A 146 -2.02 3.77 1.51
C SER A 146 -1.55 3.75 0.06
N ALA A 147 -0.28 3.49 -0.21
CA ALA A 147 0.21 3.34 -1.59
C ALA A 147 -0.21 1.99 -2.20
N ILE A 148 -0.12 0.91 -1.44
CA ILE A 148 -0.45 -0.45 -1.89
C ILE A 148 -1.97 -0.62 -1.99
N PHE A 149 -2.68 -0.24 -0.93
CA PHE A 149 -4.13 -0.28 -0.81
C PHE A 149 -4.76 1.03 -1.26
N LYS A 150 -4.06 1.82 -2.10
CA LYS A 150 -4.64 3.02 -2.69
C LYS A 150 -5.90 2.57 -3.41
N ASP A 151 -7.04 2.92 -2.83
CA ASP A 151 -8.32 2.48 -3.33
C ASP A 151 -8.45 3.02 -4.75
N GLU A 152 -8.95 2.19 -5.65
CA GLU A 152 -9.39 2.65 -6.96
C GLU A 152 -10.37 3.82 -6.82
N ALA A 153 -11.08 3.90 -5.67
CA ALA A 153 -11.89 5.03 -5.27
C ALA A 153 -11.10 6.31 -4.96
N ASP A 154 -9.93 6.22 -4.31
CA ASP A 154 -9.04 7.38 -4.10
C ASP A 154 -8.41 7.85 -5.41
N ALA A 155 -8.09 6.91 -6.32
CA ALA A 155 -7.65 7.25 -7.67
C ALA A 155 -8.76 7.97 -8.46
N LYS A 156 -9.98 7.41 -8.46
CA LYS A 156 -11.16 8.02 -9.10
C LYS A 156 -11.56 9.35 -8.47
N LEU A 157 -11.44 9.49 -7.14
CA LEU A 157 -11.67 10.75 -6.44
C LEU A 157 -10.66 11.82 -6.88
N ASN A 158 -9.37 11.47 -6.98
CA ASN A 158 -8.34 12.40 -7.43
C ASN A 158 -8.50 12.78 -8.92
N GLU A 159 -8.94 11.85 -9.77
CA GLU A 159 -9.31 12.16 -11.17
C GLU A 159 -10.49 13.14 -11.22
N ALA A 160 -11.56 12.89 -10.45
CA ALA A 160 -12.73 13.76 -10.38
C ALA A 160 -12.36 15.17 -9.89
N ILE A 161 -11.51 15.28 -8.86
CA ILE A 161 -11.00 16.57 -8.36
C ILE A 161 -10.21 17.30 -9.46
N SER A 162 -9.35 16.59 -10.19
CA SER A 162 -8.53 17.18 -11.27
C SER A 162 -9.39 17.67 -12.43
N TYR A 163 -10.40 16.89 -12.83
CA TYR A 163 -11.37 17.25 -13.85
C TYR A 163 -12.16 18.52 -13.46
N LEU A 164 -12.72 18.55 -12.25
CA LEU A 164 -13.49 19.69 -11.74
C LEU A 164 -12.63 20.96 -11.67
N TYR A 165 -11.37 20.84 -11.25
CA TYR A 165 -10.44 21.98 -11.20
C TYR A 165 -10.12 22.52 -12.60
N ALA A 166 -9.90 21.66 -13.59
CA ALA A 166 -9.68 22.08 -14.97
C ALA A 166 -10.89 22.83 -15.54
N LYS A 167 -12.11 22.34 -15.27
CA LYS A 167 -13.36 23.01 -15.65
C LYS A 167 -13.56 24.35 -14.95
N PHE A 168 -13.28 24.42 -13.65
CA PHE A 168 -13.30 25.66 -12.89
C PHE A 168 -12.38 26.71 -13.53
N LYS A 169 -11.14 26.33 -13.84
CA LYS A 169 -10.16 27.21 -14.48
C LYS A 169 -10.64 27.66 -15.87
N GLN A 170 -11.18 26.74 -16.67
CA GLN A 170 -11.73 27.06 -17.99
C GLN A 170 -12.85 28.11 -17.88
N ILE A 171 -13.85 27.91 -17.02
CA ILE A 171 -14.96 28.85 -16.82
C ILE A 171 -14.44 30.23 -16.42
N TYR A 172 -13.45 30.28 -15.53
CA TYR A 172 -12.85 31.52 -15.09
C TYR A 172 -12.17 32.29 -16.23
N GLU A 173 -11.52 31.57 -17.16
CA GLU A 173 -10.73 32.10 -18.28
C GLU A 173 -11.57 32.44 -19.53
N THR A 174 -12.62 31.68 -19.84
CA THR A 174 -13.37 31.80 -21.10
C THR A 174 -14.65 32.62 -21.01
N GLU A 175 -15.35 32.59 -19.88
CA GLU A 175 -16.63 33.29 -19.77
C GLU A 175 -16.45 34.79 -19.53
N LYS A 176 -17.21 35.60 -20.27
CA LYS A 176 -16.96 37.03 -20.41
C LYS A 176 -17.78 37.88 -19.44
N SER A 177 -18.97 37.43 -19.06
CA SER A 177 -19.82 38.13 -18.10
C SER A 177 -19.88 37.45 -16.74
N GLU A 178 -20.05 38.25 -15.69
CA GLU A 178 -20.33 37.80 -14.32
C GLU A 178 -21.52 36.83 -14.26
N LYS A 179 -22.55 37.08 -15.07
CA LYS A 179 -23.74 36.23 -15.14
C LYS A 179 -23.41 34.85 -15.72
N GLU A 180 -22.72 34.79 -16.84
CA GLU A 180 -22.31 33.52 -17.47
C GLU A 180 -21.39 32.70 -16.55
N LYS A 181 -20.44 33.36 -15.86
CA LYS A 181 -19.58 32.71 -14.87
C LYS A 181 -20.40 32.09 -13.73
N LYS A 182 -21.34 32.86 -13.17
CA LYS A 182 -22.17 32.40 -12.06
C LYS A 182 -23.05 31.20 -12.44
N ASP A 183 -23.66 31.26 -13.63
CA ASP A 183 -24.50 30.18 -14.14
C ASP A 183 -23.65 28.91 -14.42
N ALA A 184 -22.46 29.07 -15.01
CA ALA A 184 -21.54 27.96 -15.27
C ALA A 184 -20.96 27.33 -13.99
N PHE A 185 -20.61 28.12 -12.98
CA PHE A 185 -20.16 27.58 -11.69
C PHE A 185 -21.28 26.83 -10.94
N LYS A 186 -22.53 27.26 -11.10
CA LYS A 186 -23.67 26.54 -10.53
C LYS A 186 -23.82 25.15 -11.17
N ALA A 187 -23.73 25.07 -12.50
CA ALA A 187 -23.75 23.79 -13.20
C ALA A 187 -22.56 22.89 -12.80
N LEU A 188 -21.35 23.45 -12.64
CA LEU A 188 -20.19 22.68 -12.17
C LEU A 188 -20.37 22.15 -10.74
N ALA A 189 -21.07 22.89 -9.87
CA ALA A 189 -21.38 22.42 -8.52
C ALA A 189 -22.39 21.26 -8.53
N GLU A 190 -23.38 21.29 -9.42
CA GLU A 190 -24.32 20.18 -9.62
C GLU A 190 -23.59 18.93 -10.15
N GLU A 191 -22.70 19.09 -11.14
CA GLU A 191 -21.86 18.01 -11.68
C GLU A 191 -20.91 17.40 -10.61
N ARG A 192 -20.34 18.23 -9.73
CA ARG A 192 -19.56 17.75 -8.57
C ARG A 192 -20.41 16.82 -7.69
N ASP A 193 -21.64 17.22 -7.37
CA ASP A 193 -22.49 16.48 -6.45
C ASP A 193 -22.93 15.14 -7.08
N GLU A 194 -23.14 15.08 -8.39
CA GLU A 194 -23.37 13.84 -9.13
C GLU A 194 -22.15 12.90 -9.09
N LEU A 195 -20.96 13.42 -9.40
CA LEU A 195 -19.71 12.65 -9.34
C LEU A 195 -19.44 12.09 -7.95
N LEU A 196 -19.65 12.89 -6.90
CA LEU A 196 -19.47 12.44 -5.51
C LEU A 196 -20.51 11.37 -5.13
N ASN A 197 -21.75 11.49 -5.57
CA ASN A 197 -22.78 10.48 -5.31
C ASN A 197 -22.50 9.15 -6.01
N GLU A 198 -22.00 9.17 -7.25
CA GLU A 198 -21.58 7.95 -7.95
C GLU A 198 -20.39 7.27 -7.25
N LEU A 199 -19.41 8.05 -6.79
CA LEU A 199 -18.27 7.52 -6.03
C LEU A 199 -18.69 6.88 -4.71
N ILE A 200 -19.62 7.51 -3.97
CA ILE A 200 -20.13 6.98 -2.69
C ILE A 200 -20.98 5.71 -2.89
N ASN A 201 -21.76 5.63 -3.98
CA ASN A 201 -22.64 4.49 -4.21
C ASN A 201 -21.93 3.25 -4.78
N ASN A 202 -20.80 3.43 -5.48
CA ASN A 202 -19.98 2.32 -5.99
C ASN A 202 -19.06 1.68 -4.93
N GLN A 203 -19.10 2.16 -3.68
CA GLN A 203 -18.33 1.62 -2.54
C GLN A 203 -19.14 0.67 -1.63
N LYS A 204 -20.42 0.40 -1.93
CA LYS A 204 -21.29 -0.53 -1.19
C LYS A 204 -21.43 -1.86 -1.90
#